data_AF-A0A317H6E9-F1
#
_entry.id   AF-A0A317H6E9-F1
#
_cell.length_a   1.000
_cell.length_b   1.000
_cell.length_c   1.000
_cell.angle_alpha   90.00
_cell.angle_beta   90.00
_cell.angle_gamma   90.00
#
_symmetry.space_group_name_H-M   'P 1'
#
loop_
_entity.id
_entity.type
_entity.pdbx_description
1 polymer ?
#
loop_
_entity_poly.entity_id
_entity_poly.type
_entity_poly.pdbx_seq_one_letter_code
_entity_poly.pdbx_strand_id
1 'polypeptide(L)' 'QAITVFCTNLRGALLVEELEAQTGIPIYDTIATALWKSLCIAGIDSKRVLGWGSLFRKIA' A
#
# COMPACT_ATOMS: atom_id res chain seq x y z
N GLN A 1 0.53 1.90 -15.11
CA GLN A 1 0.08 0.51 -14.86
C GLN A 1 0.41 0.14 -13.43
N ALA A 2 -0.33 -0.78 -12.81
CA ALA A 2 -0.13 -1.22 -11.43
C ALA A 2 -0.56 -2.69 -11.29
N ILE A 3 -0.04 -3.39 -10.28
CA ILE A 3 -0.50 -4.72 -9.87
C ILE A 3 -1.49 -4.55 -8.73
N THR A 4 -2.60 -5.29 -8.73
CA THR A 4 -3.60 -5.24 -7.66
C THR A 4 -3.66 -6.57 -6.92
N VAL A 5 -3.65 -6.51 -5.59
CA VAL A 5 -4.00 -7.63 -4.72
C VAL A 5 -5.44 -7.46 -4.26
N PHE A 6 -6.34 -8.19 -4.91
CA PHE A 6 -7.79 -8.11 -4.67
C PHE A 6 -8.27 -9.21 -3.72
N CYS A 7 -7.86 -9.13 -2.46
CA CYS A 7 -8.25 -10.05 -1.40
C CYS A 7 -8.05 -9.38 -0.04
N THR A 8 -9.01 -9.52 0.87
CA THR A 8 -8.89 -9.01 2.25
C THR A 8 -8.31 -10.04 3.23
N ASN A 9 -8.27 -11.32 2.85
CA ASN A 9 -7.78 -12.43 3.68
C ASN A 9 -6.32 -12.81 3.39
N LEU A 10 -5.72 -12.26 2.33
CA LEU A 10 -4.30 -12.47 2.01
C LEU A 10 -3.45 -11.43 2.75
N ARG A 11 -2.40 -11.86 3.43
CA ARG A 11 -1.42 -10.96 4.08
C ARG A 11 -0.43 -10.38 3.07
N GLY A 12 -0.93 -9.73 2.02
CA GLY A 12 -0.14 -9.25 0.89
C GLY A 12 0.70 -8.01 1.18
N ALA A 13 0.18 -7.09 2.00
CA ALA A 13 0.80 -5.77 2.24
C ALA A 13 2.26 -5.81 2.71
N LEU A 14 2.67 -6.84 3.45
CA LEU A 14 4.04 -7.00 3.96
C LEU A 14 5.08 -7.32 2.88
N LEU A 15 4.64 -7.86 1.74
CA LEU A 15 5.52 -8.21 0.61
C LEU A 15 5.61 -7.10 -0.43
N VAL A 16 4.73 -6.09 -0.35
CA VAL A 16 4.57 -5.04 -1.37
C VAL A 16 5.87 -4.27 -1.56
N GLU A 17 6.56 -3.88 -0.50
CA GLU A 17 7.80 -3.09 -0.61
C GLU A 17 8.90 -3.83 -1.40
N GLU A 18 9.11 -5.10 -1.06
CA GLU A 18 10.09 -5.93 -1.74
C GLU A 18 9.71 -6.17 -3.20
N LEU A 19 8.44 -6.50 -3.46
CA LEU A 19 7.95 -6.79 -4.81
C LEU A 19 7.95 -5.55 -5.71
N GLU A 20 7.62 -4.37 -5.18
CA GLU A 20 7.75 -3.11 -5.92
C GLU A 20 9.21 -2.81 -6.27
N ALA A 21 10.15 -3.10 -5.37
CA ALA A 21 11.58 -2.94 -5.64
C ALA A 21 12.08 -3.89 -6.73
N GLN A 22 11.59 -5.14 -6.74
CA GLN A 22 11.97 -6.16 -7.73
C GLN A 22 11.35 -5.90 -9.11
N THR A 23 10.08 -5.49 -9.16
CA THR A 23 9.32 -5.37 -10.41
C THR A 23 9.37 -3.96 -11.01
N GLY A 24 9.61 -2.93 -10.19
CA GLY A 24 9.48 -1.53 -10.59
C GLY A 24 8.03 -1.08 -10.84
N ILE A 25 7.03 -1.92 -10.52
CA ILE A 25 5.60 -1.66 -10.74
C ILE A 25 4.93 -1.41 -9.39
N PRO A 26 4.15 -0.33 -9.22
CA PRO A 26 3.41 -0.09 -7.97
C PRO A 26 2.37 -1.18 -7.73
N ILE A 27 2.20 -1.56 -6.47
CA ILE A 27 1.27 -2.62 -6.06
C ILE A 27 0.22 -2.05 -5.10
N TYR A 28 -1.06 -2.26 -5.42
CA TYR A 28 -2.19 -1.85 -4.60
C TYR A 28 -2.90 -3.04 -3.98
N ASP A 29 -2.77 -3.19 -2.68
CA ASP A 29 -3.48 -4.19 -1.88
C ASP A 29 -4.81 -3.63 -1.34
N THR A 30 -5.84 -4.47 -1.24
CA THR A 30 -7.19 -4.05 -0.82
C THR A 30 -7.20 -3.53 0.63
N ILE A 31 -6.45 -4.16 1.54
CA ILE A 31 -6.33 -3.71 2.92
C ILE A 31 -5.48 -2.44 2.99
N ALA A 32 -4.36 -2.40 2.25
CA ALA A 32 -3.48 -1.23 2.22
C ALA A 32 -4.20 0.03 1.70
N THR A 33 -4.97 -0.09 0.62
CA THR A 33 -5.72 1.03 0.03
C THR A 33 -6.87 1.49 0.91
N ALA A 34 -7.59 0.57 1.55
CA ALA A 34 -8.61 0.92 2.53
C ALA A 34 -8.01 1.67 3.74
N LEU A 35 -6.88 1.18 4.28
CA LEU A 35 -6.18 1.82 5.39
C LEU A 35 -5.67 3.22 5.00
N TRP A 36 -5.01 3.34 3.84
CA TRP A 36 -4.52 4.63 3.32
C TRP A 36 -5.64 5.66 3.26
N LYS A 37 -6.79 5.31 2.66
CA LYS A 37 -7.92 6.24 2.55
C LYS A 37 -8.51 6.60 3.92
N SER A 38 -8.60 5.65 4.84
CA SER A 38 -9.05 5.90 6.21
C SER A 38 -8.13 6.86 6.96
N LEU A 39 -6.81 6.73 6.82
CA LEU A 39 -5.84 7.66 7.41
C LEU A 39 -6.01 9.08 6.84
N CYS A 40 -6.17 9.20 5.52
CA CYS A 40 -6.44 10.49 4.88
C CYS A 40 -7.72 11.14 5.41
N ILE A 41 -8.82 10.37 5.54
CA ILE A 41 -10.09 10.87 6.08
C ILE A 41 -9.95 11.30 7.54
N ALA A 42 -9.15 10.58 8.33
CA ALA A 42 -8.89 10.90 9.72
C ALA A 42 -7.90 12.07 9.92
N GLY A 43 -7.35 12.65 8.85
CA GLY A 43 -6.32 13.69 8.94
C GLY A 43 -4.99 13.19 9.52
N ILE A 44 -4.75 11.87 9.48
CA ILE A 44 -3.52 11.25 9.97
C ILE A 44 -2.54 11.11 8.81
N ASP A 45 -1.29 11.51 9.04
CA ASP A 45 -0.22 11.32 8.05
C ASP A 45 -0.02 9.83 7.71
N SER A 46 -0.31 9.48 6.46
CA SER A 46 -0.22 8.11 5.95
C SER A 46 1.23 7.62 5.85
N LYS A 47 2.22 8.52 5.80
CA LYS A 47 3.66 8.19 5.74
C LYS A 47 4.19 7.50 6.99
N ARG A 48 3.38 7.45 8.05
CA ARG A 48 3.67 6.70 9.28
C ARG A 48 3.60 5.18 9.08
N VAL A 49 2.93 4.70 8.04
CA VAL A 49 2.91 3.27 7.70
C VAL A 49 4.15 2.94 6.88
N LEU A 50 5.02 2.12 7.45
CA LEU A 50 6.31 1.73 6.86
C LEU A 50 6.29 0.28 6.40
N GLY A 51 7.08 -0.04 5.37
CA GLY A 51 7.22 -1.41 4.84
C GLY A 51 6.06 -1.92 3.97
N TRP A 52 5.02 -1.12 3.74
CA TRP A 52 3.83 -1.51 2.95
C TRP A 52 3.86 -0.93 1.53
N GLY A 53 5.06 -0.66 1.02
CA GLY A 53 5.28 -0.15 -0.33
C GLY A 53 5.01 1.35 -0.52
N SER A 54 4.92 1.73 -1.78
CA SER A 54 5.00 3.11 -2.26
C SER A 54 3.72 3.90 -2.04
N LEU A 55 2.57 3.23 -1.86
CA LEU A 55 1.27 3.84 -1.58
C LEU A 55 1.33 4.82 -0.40
N PHE A 56 2.00 4.43 0.69
CA PHE A 56 2.11 5.25 1.89
C PHE A 56 3.24 6.30 1.83
N ARG A 57 4.14 6.24 0.83
CA ARG A 57 5.28 7.17 0.71
C ARG A 57 5.10 8.26 -0.33
N LYS A 58 4.61 7.88 -1.52
CA LYS A 58 4.66 8.69 -2.75
C LYS A 58 3.33 9.37 -3.10
N ILE A 59 2.22 8.83 -2.61
CA ILE A 59 0.87 9.28 -2.96
C ILE A 59 0.22 9.85 -1.70
N ALA A 60 0.45 11.13 -1.45
CA ALA A 60 -0.27 11.92 -0.46
C ALA A 60 -0.79 13.18 -1.15
#